data_AF-A0A143X0J5-F1
#
_entry.id   AF-A0A143X0J5-F1
#
_cell.length_a   1.000
_cell.length_b   1.000
_cell.length_c   1.000
_cell.angle_alpha   90.00
_cell.angle_beta   90.00
_cell.angle_gamma   90.00
#
_symmetry.space_group_name_H-M   'P 1'
#
loop_
_entity.id
_entity.type
_entity.pdbx_description
1 polymer ?
#
loop_
_entity_poly.entity_id
_entity_poly.type
_entity_poly.pdbx_seq_one_letter_code
_entity_poly.pdbx_strand_id
1 'polypeptide(L)'
;MNDIDVTVYFNEHRLAALDEVLNDQGRTIEGVLRKCFEETYASLVPEEKREEIEALIRQEEAQAQREAEAARRFAVIHFHEDGDDFHFTSDLRNTLYSAAYRYRNFLQEDVGKLTLDSLAVAFGEHQPIDDLTFSILCDAMEHDERITALLEFDFDSGIISVKEQADPEWRSYRLKDVSTAIYRAERRNGLSLQTREQIFEDALHGQEIQQKEPEEITPQIQGM
;
A
#
# COMPACT_ATOMS: atom_id res chain seq x y z
N MET A 1 -17.31 -8.56 -6.93
CA MET A 1 -17.77 -9.00 -8.26
C MET A 1 -18.58 -10.27 -8.05
N ASN A 2 -19.91 -10.13 -7.97
CA ASN A 2 -20.85 -11.24 -7.71
C ASN A 2 -21.42 -11.79 -9.04
N ASP A 3 -20.59 -11.88 -10.07
CA ASP A 3 -21.01 -12.39 -11.37
C ASP A 3 -21.04 -13.91 -11.35
N ILE A 4 -22.05 -14.48 -12.02
CA ILE A 4 -22.18 -15.93 -12.20
C ILE A 4 -22.01 -16.26 -13.68
N ASP A 5 -21.30 -17.36 -13.95
CA ASP A 5 -21.21 -17.89 -15.31
C ASP A 5 -22.52 -18.61 -15.68
N VAL A 6 -23.07 -18.27 -16.85
CA VAL A 6 -24.31 -18.83 -17.37
C VAL A 6 -24.00 -19.57 -18.66
N THR A 7 -23.87 -20.90 -18.58
CA THR A 7 -23.53 -21.74 -19.73
C THR A 7 -24.78 -22.23 -20.47
N VAL A 8 -24.80 -22.09 -21.80
CA VAL A 8 -25.85 -22.62 -22.68
C VAL A 8 -25.23 -23.52 -23.73
N TYR A 9 -25.79 -24.72 -23.92
CA TYR A 9 -25.35 -25.63 -24.97
C TYR A 9 -25.93 -25.23 -26.33
N PHE A 10 -25.07 -25.19 -27.34
CA PHE A 10 -25.43 -24.88 -28.71
C PHE A 10 -24.72 -25.82 -29.71
N ASN A 11 -25.31 -26.02 -30.89
CA ASN A 11 -24.72 -26.93 -31.88
C ASN A 11 -23.42 -26.34 -32.46
N GLU A 12 -22.37 -27.17 -32.53
CA GLU A 12 -21.02 -26.77 -32.95
C GLU A 12 -20.97 -26.11 -34.34
N HIS A 13 -21.66 -26.68 -35.33
CA HIS A 13 -21.62 -26.17 -36.69
C HIS A 13 -22.39 -24.86 -36.83
N ARG A 14 -23.49 -24.71 -36.11
CA ARG A 14 -24.25 -23.45 -36.06
C ARG A 14 -23.47 -22.36 -35.34
N LEU A 15 -22.74 -22.72 -34.28
CA LEU A 15 -21.88 -21.79 -33.55
C LEU A 15 -20.75 -21.30 -34.45
N ALA A 16 -20.06 -22.20 -35.15
CA ALA A 16 -18.99 -21.86 -36.08
C ALA A 16 -19.46 -20.92 -37.21
N ALA A 17 -20.61 -21.23 -37.83
CA ALA A 17 -21.18 -20.37 -38.86
C ALA A 17 -21.57 -18.97 -38.33
N LEU A 18 -22.06 -18.89 -37.09
CA LEU A 18 -22.39 -17.61 -36.45
C LEU A 18 -21.13 -16.81 -36.10
N ASP A 19 -20.07 -17.49 -35.64
CA ASP A 19 -18.80 -16.86 -35.28
C ASP A 19 -18.14 -16.20 -36.49
N GLU A 20 -18.09 -16.87 -37.64
CA GLU A 20 -17.56 -16.31 -38.89
C GLU A 20 -18.27 -14.99 -39.26
N VAL A 21 -19.60 -14.99 -39.24
CA VAL A 21 -20.40 -13.79 -39.58
C VAL A 21 -20.20 -12.65 -38.59
N LEU A 22 -20.11 -12.96 -37.29
CA LEU A 22 -19.92 -11.95 -36.25
C LEU A 22 -18.52 -11.35 -36.29
N ASN A 23 -17.50 -12.16 -36.55
CA ASN A 23 -16.12 -11.70 -36.70
C ASN A 23 -15.97 -10.75 -37.89
N ASP A 24 -16.63 -11.02 -39.02
CA ASP A 24 -16.68 -10.11 -40.18
C ASP A 24 -17.31 -8.73 -39.83
N GLN A 25 -18.16 -8.69 -38.81
CA GLN A 25 -18.79 -7.47 -38.29
C GLN A 25 -18.02 -6.85 -37.11
N GLY A 26 -16.87 -7.43 -36.72
CA GLY A 26 -16.10 -7.00 -35.55
C GLY A 26 -16.81 -7.23 -34.21
N ARG A 27 -17.69 -8.22 -34.12
CA ARG A 27 -18.47 -8.57 -32.93
C ARG A 27 -18.10 -9.97 -32.45
N THR A 28 -18.32 -10.25 -31.16
CA THR A 28 -18.10 -11.58 -30.57
C THR A 28 -19.43 -12.23 -30.20
N ILE A 29 -19.49 -13.57 -30.22
CA ILE A 29 -20.66 -14.33 -29.75
C ILE A 29 -21.02 -13.92 -28.32
N GLU A 30 -20.03 -13.84 -27.43
CA GLU A 30 -20.23 -13.44 -26.04
C GLU A 30 -20.87 -12.06 -25.92
N GLY A 31 -20.37 -11.07 -26.67
CA GLY A 31 -20.93 -9.72 -26.66
C GLY A 31 -22.36 -9.65 -27.19
N VAL A 32 -22.69 -10.46 -28.21
CA VAL A 32 -24.07 -10.58 -28.72
C VAL A 32 -24.99 -11.22 -27.69
N LEU A 33 -24.58 -12.34 -27.09
CA LEU A 33 -25.38 -13.04 -26.07
C LEU A 33 -25.60 -12.17 -24.85
N ARG A 34 -24.55 -11.50 -24.36
CA ARG A 34 -24.63 -10.54 -23.24
C ARG A 34 -25.67 -9.46 -23.51
N LYS A 35 -25.61 -8.83 -24.68
CA LYS A 35 -26.59 -7.80 -25.07
C LYS A 35 -28.03 -8.36 -25.14
N CYS A 36 -28.22 -9.55 -25.70
CA CYS A 36 -29.52 -10.21 -25.73
C CYS A 36 -30.06 -10.48 -24.30
N PHE A 37 -29.19 -10.89 -23.36
CA PHE A 37 -29.57 -11.07 -21.95
C PHE A 37 -29.98 -9.75 -21.30
N GLU A 38 -29.21 -8.68 -21.50
CA GLU A 38 -29.52 -7.34 -20.98
C GLU A 38 -30.86 -6.82 -21.51
N GLU A 39 -31.12 -6.96 -22.83
CA GLU A 39 -32.39 -6.57 -23.45
C GLU A 39 -33.56 -7.43 -22.94
N THR A 40 -33.34 -8.74 -22.75
CA THR A 40 -34.34 -9.65 -22.19
C THR A 40 -34.67 -9.29 -20.74
N TYR A 41 -33.65 -9.03 -19.92
CA TYR A 41 -33.82 -8.57 -18.54
C TYR A 41 -34.58 -7.23 -18.49
N ALA A 42 -34.18 -6.26 -19.31
CA ALA A 42 -34.83 -4.95 -19.36
C ALA A 42 -36.29 -4.98 -19.83
N SER A 43 -36.64 -5.93 -20.70
CA SER A 43 -38.01 -6.06 -21.23
C SER A 43 -38.93 -6.89 -20.35
N LEU A 44 -38.41 -7.91 -19.66
CA LEU A 44 -39.21 -8.82 -18.82
C LEU A 44 -39.31 -8.37 -17.37
N VAL A 45 -38.31 -7.68 -16.84
CA VAL A 45 -38.27 -7.25 -15.44
C VAL A 45 -38.80 -5.82 -15.31
N PRO A 46 -39.86 -5.58 -14.50
CA PRO A 46 -40.40 -4.25 -14.28
C PRO A 46 -39.33 -3.25 -13.80
N GLU A 47 -39.47 -1.99 -14.19
CA GLU A 47 -38.54 -0.91 -13.84
C GLU A 47 -38.30 -0.80 -12.33
N GLU A 48 -39.36 -0.77 -11.52
CA GLU A 48 -39.28 -0.76 -10.05
C GLU A 48 -38.40 -1.91 -9.52
N LYS A 49 -38.55 -3.12 -10.09
CA LYS A 49 -37.77 -4.27 -9.65
C LYS A 49 -36.29 -4.18 -10.08
N ARG A 50 -36.02 -3.59 -11.24
CA ARG A 50 -34.64 -3.33 -11.70
C ARG A 50 -33.97 -2.29 -10.80
N GLU A 51 -34.67 -1.21 -10.45
CA GLU A 51 -34.15 -0.19 -9.53
C GLU A 51 -33.81 -0.77 -8.15
N GLU A 52 -34.68 -1.64 -7.60
CA GLU A 52 -34.39 -2.37 -6.36
C GLU A 52 -33.10 -3.21 -6.45
N ILE A 53 -32.92 -3.95 -7.55
CA ILE A 53 -31.75 -4.80 -7.76
C ILE A 53 -30.48 -3.94 -7.90
N GLU A 54 -30.53 -2.87 -8.69
CA GLU A 54 -29.41 -1.94 -8.83
C GLU A 54 -29.04 -1.26 -7.51
N ALA A 55 -30.04 -0.93 -6.67
CA ALA A 55 -29.79 -0.40 -5.33
C ALA A 55 -29.10 -1.43 -4.41
N LEU A 56 -29.51 -2.70 -4.49
CA LEU A 56 -28.88 -3.79 -3.75
C LEU A 56 -27.42 -4.00 -4.20
N ILE A 57 -27.16 -4.05 -5.51
CA ILE A 57 -25.80 -4.18 -6.06
C ILE A 57 -24.90 -3.06 -5.54
N ARG A 58 -25.35 -1.79 -5.65
CA ARG A 58 -24.60 -0.64 -5.12
C ARG A 58 -24.36 -0.76 -3.61
N GLN A 59 -25.32 -1.26 -2.85
CA GLN A 59 -25.16 -1.47 -1.41
C GLN A 59 -24.10 -2.53 -1.10
N GLU A 60 -24.14 -3.68 -1.80
CA GLU A 60 -23.17 -4.76 -1.65
C GLU A 60 -21.76 -4.30 -2.03
N GLU A 61 -21.61 -3.60 -3.16
CA GLU A 61 -20.34 -3.02 -3.60
C GLU A 61 -19.80 -2.01 -2.59
N ALA A 62 -20.64 -1.10 -2.09
CA ALA A 62 -20.25 -0.14 -1.07
C ALA A 62 -19.90 -0.80 0.27
N GLN A 63 -20.51 -1.94 0.60
CA GLN A 63 -20.15 -2.71 1.78
C GLN A 63 -18.80 -3.42 1.58
N ALA A 64 -18.61 -4.11 0.46
CA ALA A 64 -17.35 -4.76 0.12
C ALA A 64 -16.19 -3.77 0.06
N GLN A 65 -16.41 -2.56 -0.48
CA GLN A 65 -15.41 -1.50 -0.47
C GLN A 65 -15.09 -1.02 0.95
N ARG A 66 -16.09 -0.85 1.81
CA ARG A 66 -15.87 -0.48 3.22
C ARG A 66 -15.12 -1.57 3.99
N GLU A 67 -15.43 -2.83 3.76
CA GLU A 67 -14.73 -3.96 4.37
C GLU A 67 -13.29 -4.07 3.87
N ALA A 68 -13.07 -3.91 2.57
CA ALA A 68 -11.73 -3.88 1.98
C ALA A 68 -10.89 -2.72 2.53
N GLU A 69 -11.48 -1.52 2.64
CA GLU A 69 -10.81 -0.36 3.22
C GLU A 69 -10.52 -0.54 4.71
N ALA A 70 -11.45 -1.12 5.48
CA ALA A 70 -11.22 -1.42 6.90
C ALA A 70 -10.15 -2.50 7.12
N ALA A 71 -10.04 -3.45 6.18
CA ALA A 71 -9.01 -4.49 6.18
C ALA A 71 -7.67 -4.03 5.60
N ARG A 72 -7.63 -2.87 4.93
CA ARG A 72 -6.41 -2.28 4.36
C ARG A 72 -5.37 -2.07 5.44
N ARG A 73 -4.11 -2.34 5.12
CA ARG A 73 -2.96 -2.12 6.01
C ARG A 73 -1.87 -1.42 5.22
N PHE A 74 -1.48 -0.23 5.65
CA PHE A 74 -0.51 0.60 4.93
C PHE A 74 0.43 1.35 5.88
N ALA A 75 1.64 1.63 5.41
CA ALA A 75 2.54 2.56 6.07
C ALA A 75 2.42 3.96 5.46
N VAL A 76 2.69 4.97 6.29
CA VAL A 76 2.89 6.35 5.89
C VAL A 76 4.39 6.61 5.89
N ILE A 77 4.92 7.10 4.79
CA ILE A 77 6.36 7.17 4.55
C ILE A 77 6.73 8.58 4.11
N HIS A 78 7.80 9.08 4.71
CA HIS A 78 8.43 10.35 4.38
C HIS A 78 9.88 10.12 4.00
N PHE A 79 10.29 10.68 2.87
CA PHE A 79 11.68 10.76 2.44
C PHE A 79 12.14 12.21 2.52
N HIS A 80 13.37 12.39 3.03
CA HIS A 80 14.05 13.67 3.12
C HIS A 80 15.47 13.57 2.58
N GLU A 81 15.84 14.48 1.66
CA GLU A 81 17.19 14.61 1.10
C GLU A 81 17.42 16.05 0.62
N ASP A 82 18.56 16.66 0.98
CA ASP A 82 19.00 18.00 0.55
C ASP A 82 17.93 19.12 0.72
N GLY A 83 17.05 18.98 1.72
CA GLY A 83 15.96 19.93 1.99
C GLY A 83 14.69 19.72 1.15
N ASP A 84 14.66 18.71 0.29
CA ASP A 84 13.46 18.24 -0.40
C ASP A 84 12.75 17.17 0.44
N ASP A 85 11.42 17.18 0.39
CA ASP A 85 10.55 16.24 1.11
C ASP A 85 9.61 15.53 0.14
N PHE A 86 9.39 14.23 0.35
CA PHE A 86 8.41 13.45 -0.40
C PHE A 86 7.64 12.51 0.51
N HIS A 87 6.32 12.67 0.52
CA HIS A 87 5.40 11.93 1.37
C HIS A 87 4.54 10.98 0.53
N PHE A 88 4.36 9.74 1.00
CA PHE A 88 3.51 8.76 0.33
C PHE A 88 3.00 7.68 1.28
N THR A 89 1.93 6.99 0.89
CA THR A 89 1.49 5.76 1.55
C THR A 89 1.88 4.52 0.76
N SER A 90 2.17 3.40 1.44
CA SER A 90 2.42 2.11 0.80
C SER A 90 1.70 0.95 1.49
N ASP A 91 0.88 0.24 0.73
CA ASP A 91 0.14 -0.94 1.19
C ASP A 91 1.04 -2.19 1.23
N LEU A 92 1.98 -2.29 0.30
CA LEU A 92 2.86 -3.46 0.15
C LEU A 92 4.05 -3.45 1.13
N ARG A 93 4.48 -2.26 1.55
CA ARG A 93 5.69 -2.06 2.38
C ARG A 93 5.30 -1.36 3.67
N ASN A 94 4.42 -2.03 4.40
CA ASN A 94 3.71 -1.47 5.53
C ASN A 94 4.37 -1.83 6.88
N THR A 95 5.61 -2.33 6.88
CA THR A 95 6.39 -2.67 8.07
C THR A 95 7.81 -2.12 7.97
N LEU A 96 8.48 -1.92 9.12
CA LEU A 96 9.90 -1.53 9.13
C LEU A 96 10.76 -2.51 8.33
N TYR A 97 10.54 -3.82 8.51
CA TYR A 97 11.27 -4.87 7.79
C TYR A 97 11.16 -4.71 6.27
N SER A 98 9.93 -4.56 5.76
CA SER A 98 9.67 -4.52 4.32
C SER A 98 10.20 -3.23 3.67
N ALA A 99 10.12 -2.09 4.38
CA ALA A 99 10.71 -0.83 3.94
C ALA A 99 12.25 -0.87 3.97
N ALA A 100 12.84 -1.39 5.04
CA ALA A 100 14.28 -1.61 5.18
C ALA A 100 14.84 -2.54 4.09
N TYR A 101 14.09 -3.61 3.77
CA TYR A 101 14.44 -4.52 2.67
C TYR A 101 14.49 -3.76 1.34
N ARG A 102 13.54 -2.85 1.09
CA ARG A 102 13.57 -2.02 -0.12
C ARG A 102 14.75 -1.10 -0.13
N TYR A 103 14.97 -0.37 0.97
CA TYR A 103 16.09 0.54 1.10
C TYR A 103 17.43 -0.13 0.74
N ARG A 104 17.75 -1.24 1.42
CA ARG A 104 19.02 -1.94 1.22
C ARG A 104 19.22 -2.45 -0.21
N ASN A 105 18.17 -3.03 -0.81
CA ASN A 105 18.32 -3.78 -2.05
C ASN A 105 18.06 -2.96 -3.32
N PHE A 106 17.41 -1.80 -3.19
CA PHE A 106 16.96 -1.02 -4.35
C PHE A 106 17.23 0.48 -4.23
N LEU A 107 17.27 1.08 -3.03
CA LEU A 107 17.46 2.54 -2.91
C LEU A 107 18.91 2.91 -2.60
N GLN A 108 19.62 2.13 -1.80
CA GLN A 108 20.90 2.53 -1.20
C GLN A 108 21.94 3.02 -2.21
N GLU A 109 21.96 2.49 -3.43
CA GLU A 109 22.88 2.93 -4.49
C GLU A 109 22.40 4.16 -5.26
N ASP A 110 21.11 4.47 -5.21
CA ASP A 110 20.44 5.52 -5.98
C ASP A 110 20.14 6.79 -5.18
N VAL A 111 20.21 6.71 -3.84
CA VAL A 111 20.22 7.89 -2.94
C VAL A 111 21.31 8.87 -3.37
N GLY A 112 20.97 10.15 -3.46
CA GLY A 112 21.81 11.24 -3.97
C GLY A 112 21.98 11.26 -5.50
N LYS A 113 21.33 10.35 -6.24
CA LYS A 113 21.38 10.29 -7.71
C LYS A 113 20.01 10.47 -8.37
N LEU A 114 18.96 9.98 -7.74
CA LEU A 114 17.58 10.05 -8.21
C LEU A 114 16.76 10.99 -7.33
N THR A 115 15.67 11.52 -7.89
CA THR A 115 14.70 12.30 -7.11
C THR A 115 13.94 11.40 -6.14
N LEU A 116 13.42 11.97 -5.05
CA LEU A 116 12.72 11.22 -4.01
C LEU A 116 11.48 10.47 -4.53
N ASP A 117 10.73 11.04 -5.48
CA ASP A 117 9.60 10.38 -6.13
C ASP A 117 10.04 9.18 -6.98
N SER A 118 11.21 9.27 -7.63
CA SER A 118 11.81 8.14 -8.36
C SER A 118 12.25 7.01 -7.42
N LEU A 119 12.78 7.35 -6.24
CA LEU A 119 13.12 6.35 -5.21
C LEU A 119 11.88 5.65 -4.66
N ALA A 120 10.76 6.38 -4.50
CA ALA A 120 9.51 5.82 -4.00
C ALA A 120 8.92 4.71 -4.91
N VAL A 121 9.23 4.72 -6.21
CA VAL A 121 8.85 3.65 -7.15
C VAL A 121 9.33 2.26 -6.68
N ALA A 122 10.47 2.18 -5.99
CA ALA A 122 10.98 0.91 -5.46
C ALA A 122 10.05 0.27 -4.41
N PHE A 123 9.13 1.04 -3.82
CA PHE A 123 8.12 0.54 -2.89
C PHE A 123 6.97 -0.19 -3.61
N GLY A 124 6.84 -0.04 -4.93
CA GLY A 124 5.80 -0.66 -5.75
C GLY A 124 4.59 0.25 -5.87
N GLU A 125 3.39 -0.30 -5.66
CA GLU A 125 2.18 0.51 -5.54
C GLU A 125 2.31 1.44 -4.32
N HIS A 126 2.36 2.74 -4.60
CA HIS A 126 2.44 3.81 -3.63
C HIS A 126 1.56 4.97 -4.07
N GLN A 127 1.09 5.76 -3.11
CA GLN A 127 0.24 6.91 -3.36
C GLN A 127 0.91 8.16 -2.78
N PRO A 128 1.37 9.12 -3.61
CA PRO A 128 1.87 10.39 -3.14
C PRO A 128 0.79 11.15 -2.34
N ILE A 129 1.21 11.81 -1.28
CA ILE A 129 0.35 12.64 -0.42
C ILE A 129 1.03 13.99 -0.17
N ASP A 130 0.23 15.00 0.18
CA ASP A 130 0.77 16.30 0.60
C ASP A 130 1.11 16.32 2.10
N ASP A 131 1.85 17.34 2.53
CA ASP A 131 2.33 17.49 3.91
C ASP A 131 1.20 17.55 4.94
N LEU A 132 0.06 18.15 4.55
CA LEU A 132 -1.13 18.21 5.39
C LEU A 132 -1.70 16.82 5.62
N THR A 133 -1.85 16.03 4.56
CA THR A 133 -2.33 14.65 4.64
C THR A 133 -1.35 13.77 5.41
N PHE A 134 -0.05 13.95 5.21
CA PHE A 134 0.98 13.26 5.99
C PHE A 134 0.80 13.51 7.49
N SER A 135 0.71 14.79 7.89
CA SER A 135 0.52 15.17 9.29
C SER A 135 -0.76 14.57 9.89
N ILE A 136 -1.86 14.62 9.15
CA ILE A 136 -3.15 14.04 9.57
C ILE A 136 -3.03 12.52 9.77
N LEU A 137 -2.34 11.80 8.88
CA LEU A 137 -2.16 10.36 8.99
C LEU A 137 -1.22 9.98 10.14
N CYS A 138 -0.17 10.76 10.40
CA CYS A 138 0.70 10.59 11.56
C CYS A 138 -0.08 10.69 12.87
N ASP A 139 -0.95 11.70 12.99
CA ASP A 139 -1.82 11.87 14.17
C ASP A 139 -2.90 10.77 14.26
N ALA A 140 -3.41 10.32 13.12
CA ALA A 140 -4.48 9.33 13.07
C ALA A 140 -4.03 7.91 13.49
N MET A 141 -2.73 7.61 13.43
CA MET A 141 -2.20 6.26 13.69
C MET A 141 -2.66 5.69 15.04
N GLU A 142 -2.82 6.52 16.08
CA GLU A 142 -3.25 6.06 17.41
C GLU A 142 -4.68 5.50 17.44
N HIS A 143 -5.50 5.83 16.44
CA HIS A 143 -6.91 5.48 16.37
C HIS A 143 -7.32 4.80 15.05
N ASP A 144 -6.43 4.75 14.07
CA ASP A 144 -6.64 4.13 12.77
C ASP A 144 -5.79 2.86 12.63
N GLU A 145 -6.41 1.71 12.86
CA GLU A 145 -5.73 0.41 12.78
C GLU A 145 -5.27 0.01 11.38
N ARG A 146 -5.61 0.79 10.35
CA ARG A 146 -5.11 0.58 8.99
C ARG A 146 -3.67 1.05 8.86
N ILE A 147 -3.23 2.00 9.68
CA ILE A 147 -1.88 2.56 9.67
C ILE A 147 -0.99 1.66 10.51
N THR A 148 -0.12 0.88 9.86
CA THR A 148 0.72 -0.11 10.54
C THR A 148 2.07 0.46 10.97
N ALA A 149 2.58 1.45 10.25
CA ALA A 149 3.84 2.11 10.57
C ALA A 149 3.90 3.54 10.00
N LEU A 150 4.60 4.42 10.71
CA LEU A 150 5.12 5.69 10.21
C LEU A 150 6.63 5.51 10.04
N LEU A 151 7.15 5.90 8.87
CA LEU A 151 8.56 5.73 8.53
C LEU A 151 9.10 7.03 7.95
N GLU A 152 10.15 7.57 8.55
CA GLU A 152 10.83 8.77 8.08
C GLU A 152 12.26 8.42 7.73
N PHE A 153 12.62 8.52 6.46
CA PHE A 153 13.98 8.33 5.97
C PHE A 153 14.62 9.70 5.80
N ASP A 154 15.57 9.99 6.67
CA ASP A 154 16.49 11.13 6.53
C ASP A 154 17.78 10.62 5.89
N PHE A 155 17.89 10.83 4.57
CA PHE A 155 19.05 10.38 3.80
C PHE A 155 20.30 11.21 4.09
N ASP A 156 20.14 12.49 4.44
CA ASP A 156 21.23 13.40 4.78
C ASP A 156 21.93 12.97 6.08
N SER A 157 21.13 12.69 7.11
CA SER A 157 21.62 12.20 8.40
C SER A 157 21.94 10.70 8.38
N GLY A 158 21.45 9.98 7.38
CA GLY A 158 21.57 8.53 7.28
C GLY A 158 20.78 7.79 8.36
N ILE A 159 19.62 8.32 8.73
CA ILE A 159 18.75 7.85 9.82
C ILE A 159 17.40 7.43 9.26
N ILE A 160 16.82 6.38 9.85
CA ILE A 160 15.40 6.09 9.73
C ILE A 160 14.76 6.21 11.10
N SER A 161 13.67 6.97 11.19
CA SER A 161 12.78 7.00 12.34
C SER A 161 11.55 6.18 12.03
N VAL A 162 11.08 5.42 13.01
CA VAL A 162 9.94 4.52 12.87
C VAL A 162 9.05 4.57 14.10
N LYS A 163 7.75 4.61 13.87
CA LYS A 163 6.71 4.33 14.87
C LYS A 163 5.84 3.21 14.31
N GLU A 164 5.63 2.14 15.07
CA GLU A 164 4.85 0.97 14.62
C GLU A 164 3.57 0.86 15.45
N GLN A 165 2.51 0.29 14.88
CA GLN A 165 1.23 0.21 15.58
C GLN A 165 1.32 -0.63 16.87
N ALA A 166 2.20 -1.62 16.90
CA ALA A 166 2.45 -2.46 18.06
C ALA A 166 3.33 -1.79 19.14
N ASP A 167 4.09 -0.76 18.78
CA ASP A 167 4.99 -0.02 19.66
C ASP A 167 4.92 1.48 19.32
N PRO A 168 4.08 2.24 20.05
CA PRO A 168 3.75 3.62 19.71
C PRO A 168 4.88 4.61 19.98
N GLU A 169 6.01 4.18 20.54
CA GLU A 169 7.18 5.03 20.73
C GLU A 169 8.01 5.14 19.46
N TRP A 170 8.46 6.37 19.16
CA TRP A 170 9.38 6.60 18.06
C TRP A 170 10.75 6.00 18.38
N ARG A 171 11.27 5.21 17.44
CA ARG A 171 12.62 4.64 17.49
C ARG A 171 13.39 5.11 16.27
N SER A 172 14.65 5.48 16.45
CA SER A 172 15.52 5.90 15.35
C SER A 172 16.73 4.99 15.23
N TYR A 173 17.10 4.64 14.01
CA TYR A 173 18.22 3.76 13.70
C TYR A 173 19.07 4.37 12.59
N ARG A 174 20.36 4.06 12.58
CA ARG A 174 21.19 4.38 11.40
C ARG A 174 20.77 3.46 10.26
N LEU A 175 20.61 4.02 9.06
CA LEU A 175 20.30 3.26 7.84
C LEU A 175 21.34 2.14 7.58
N LYS A 176 22.60 2.36 7.97
CA LYS A 176 23.65 1.34 7.90
C LYS A 176 23.37 0.12 8.80
N ASP A 177 22.86 0.34 10.01
CA ASP A 177 22.56 -0.72 10.96
C ASP A 177 21.33 -1.50 10.49
N VAL A 178 20.33 -0.80 9.94
CA VAL A 178 19.15 -1.37 9.28
C VAL A 178 19.53 -2.23 8.06
N SER A 179 20.39 -1.74 7.17
CA SER A 179 20.93 -2.54 6.05
C SER A 179 21.70 -3.77 6.53
N THR A 180 22.39 -3.67 7.66
CA THR A 180 23.11 -4.80 8.26
C THR A 180 22.14 -5.83 8.85
N ALA A 181 21.06 -5.39 9.49
CA ALA A 181 20.01 -6.25 10.02
C ALA A 181 19.32 -7.03 8.88
N ILE A 182 18.94 -6.37 7.78
CA ILE A 182 18.37 -7.04 6.60
C ILE A 182 19.35 -8.07 6.02
N TYR A 183 20.64 -7.72 5.91
CA TYR A 183 21.64 -8.69 5.46
C TYR A 183 21.68 -9.94 6.35
N ARG A 184 21.61 -9.78 7.68
CA ARG A 184 21.60 -10.91 8.63
C ARG A 184 20.35 -11.77 8.49
N ALA A 185 19.19 -11.15 8.24
CA ALA A 185 17.92 -11.83 8.04
C ALA A 185 17.88 -12.60 6.71
N GLU A 186 18.38 -12.00 5.62
CA GLU A 186 18.26 -12.53 4.26
C GLU A 186 19.42 -13.45 3.83
N ARG A 187 20.55 -13.49 4.55
CA ARG A 187 21.71 -14.32 4.16
C ARG A 187 21.45 -15.84 4.14
N ARG A 188 20.36 -16.31 4.75
CA ARG A 188 20.00 -17.74 4.81
C ARG A 188 18.76 -17.99 3.98
N ASN A 189 18.89 -18.91 3.01
CA ASN A 189 17.78 -19.35 2.17
C ASN A 189 16.84 -20.28 2.94
N GLY A 190 15.57 -20.34 2.52
CA GLY A 190 14.58 -21.28 3.04
C GLY A 190 13.97 -20.94 4.40
N LEU A 191 14.23 -19.75 4.93
CA LEU A 191 13.57 -19.25 6.15
C LEU A 191 12.15 -18.74 5.84
N SER A 192 11.23 -18.87 6.79
CA SER A 192 9.93 -18.22 6.73
C SER A 192 10.06 -16.71 6.92
N LEU A 193 9.07 -15.92 6.47
CA LEU A 193 9.05 -14.47 6.65
C LEU A 193 9.16 -14.11 8.15
N GLN A 194 8.33 -14.71 8.99
CA GLN A 194 8.35 -14.49 10.44
C GLN A 194 9.74 -14.74 11.06
N THR A 195 10.47 -15.77 10.60
CA THR A 195 11.82 -16.04 11.10
C THR A 195 12.80 -14.96 10.69
N ARG A 196 12.66 -14.43 9.47
CA ARG A 196 13.52 -13.33 8.98
C ARG A 196 13.23 -12.03 9.75
N GLU A 197 11.96 -11.72 9.96
CA GLU A 197 11.53 -10.56 10.76
C GLU A 197 12.10 -10.65 12.19
N GLN A 198 12.01 -11.81 12.84
CA GLN A 198 12.62 -11.99 14.17
C GLN A 198 14.14 -11.77 14.16
N ILE A 199 14.86 -12.31 13.17
CA ILE A 199 16.31 -12.10 13.04
C ILE A 199 16.65 -10.62 12.83
N PHE A 200 15.80 -9.90 12.08
CA PHE A 200 15.95 -8.47 11.83
C PHE A 200 15.73 -7.66 13.11
N GLU A 201 14.64 -7.91 13.84
CA GLU A 201 14.36 -7.25 15.13
C GLU A 201 15.46 -7.52 16.16
N ASP A 202 15.88 -8.78 16.30
CA ASP A 202 16.98 -9.16 17.19
C ASP A 202 18.30 -8.46 16.83
N ALA A 203 18.51 -8.15 15.55
CA ALA A 203 19.70 -7.44 15.08
C ALA A 203 19.64 -5.93 15.31
N LEU A 204 18.43 -5.34 15.36
CA LEU A 204 18.21 -3.94 15.67
C LEU A 204 18.10 -3.66 17.16
N HIS A 205 17.76 -4.66 17.97
CA HIS A 205 17.65 -4.52 19.41
C HIS A 205 18.94 -3.93 20.01
N GLY A 206 18.82 -2.77 20.66
CA GLY A 206 19.94 -2.03 21.25
C GLY A 206 20.80 -1.23 20.26
N GLN A 207 20.38 -1.09 18.99
CA GLN A 207 20.96 -0.17 17.99
C GLN A 207 20.21 1.17 17.92
N GLU A 208 19.23 1.38 18.79
CA GLU A 208 18.46 2.63 18.87
C GLU A 208 19.37 3.83 19.16
N ILE A 209 19.16 4.90 18.40
CA ILE A 209 19.80 6.18 18.66
C ILE A 209 19.10 6.78 19.88
N GLN A 210 19.82 6.88 20.99
CA GLN A 210 19.30 7.56 22.18
C GLN A 210 19.06 9.03 21.83
N GLN A 211 17.80 9.45 21.83
CA GLN A 211 17.46 10.86 21.77
C GLN A 211 17.97 11.50 23.07
N LYS A 212 18.99 12.36 22.98
CA LYS A 212 19.31 13.27 24.08
C LYS A 212 18.19 14.29 24.15
N GLU A 213 17.48 14.37 25.28
CA GLU A 213 16.59 15.49 25.56
C GLU A 213 17.34 16.81 25.28
N PRO A 214 16.71 17.79 24.61
CA PRO A 214 17.31 19.10 24.42
C PRO A 214 17.54 19.71 25.81
N GLU A 215 18.79 20.07 26.11
CA GLU A 215 19.12 20.82 27.33
C GLU A 215 18.26 22.08 27.36
N GLU A 216 17.33 22.16 28.31
CA GLU A 216 16.57 23.37 28.59
C GLU A 216 17.56 24.50 28.93
N ILE A 217 17.80 25.38 27.96
CA ILE A 217 18.55 26.61 28.19
C ILE A 217 17.66 27.50 29.06
N THR A 218 17.77 27.38 30.37
CA THR A 218 17.11 28.26 31.32
C THR A 218 17.70 29.66 31.14
N PRO A 219 16.91 30.69 30.75
CA PRO A 219 17.45 32.04 30.66
C PRO A 219 17.77 32.53 32.06
N GLN A 220 19.06 32.79 32.33
CA GLN A 220 19.47 33.55 33.51
C GLN A 220 18.93 34.96 33.38
N ILE A 221 17.89 35.27 34.16
CA ILE A 221 17.42 36.64 34.36
C ILE A 221 18.51 37.36 35.17
N GLN A 222 19.40 38.05 34.48
CA GLN A 222 20.26 39.06 35.09
C GLN A 222 19.43 40.31 35.34
N GLY A 223 19.27 40.65 36.62
CA GLY A 223 18.53 41.81 37.06
C GLY A 223 19.14 43.13 36.61
N MET A 224 18.27 44.07 36.29
CA MET A 224 18.46 45.52 36.40
C MET A 224 17.14 46.14 36.86
#